data_AF-A0A7X6VH90-F1
#
_entry.id   AF-A0A7X6VH90-F1
#
_cell.length_a   1.000
_cell.length_b   1.000
_cell.length_c   1.000
_cell.angle_alpha   90.00
_cell.angle_beta   90.00
_cell.angle_gamma   90.00
#
_symmetry.space_group_name_H-M   'P 1'
#
loop_
_entity.id
_entity.type
_entity.pdbx_description
1 polymer ?
#
loop_
_entity_poly.entity_id
_entity_poly.type
_entity_poly.pdbx_seq_one_letter_code
_entity_poly.pdbx_strand_id
1 'polypeptide(L)' 'VVIKGISTPFIAEKIDKNHYHIKTEIKRPGKYLADVFDSDNLIGKNNIDVLSETQKKSSNDDFDSMF' A
#
# COMPACT_ATOMS: atom_id res chain seq x y z
N VAL A 1 -4.98 1.42 13.53
CA VAL A 1 -5.09 0.74 12.22
C VAL A 1 -3.85 -0.11 11.96
N VAL A 2 -4.02 -1.37 11.56
CA VAL A 2 -2.95 -2.32 11.24
C VAL A 2 -3.20 -2.90 9.87
N ILE A 3 -2.16 -3.01 9.05
CA ILE A 3 -2.24 -3.66 7.74
C ILE A 3 -1.60 -5.04 7.79
N LYS A 4 -2.34 -6.08 7.42
CA LYS A 4 -1.89 -7.48 7.39
C LYS A 4 -1.99 -8.01 5.95
N GLY A 5 -0.97 -8.70 5.45
CA GLY A 5 -1.00 -9.28 4.09
C GLY A 5 0.35 -9.31 3.37
N ILE A 6 1.31 -8.54 3.90
CA ILE A 6 2.74 -8.76 3.64
C ILE A 6 3.27 -9.52 4.86
N SER A 7 4.31 -10.35 4.71
CA SER A 7 4.81 -11.29 5.73
C SER A 7 4.97 -10.72 7.17
N THR A 8 5.07 -9.40 7.31
CA THR A 8 5.06 -8.68 8.59
C THR A 8 3.92 -7.65 8.61
N PRO A 9 3.09 -7.59 9.66
CA PRO A 9 2.06 -6.57 9.78
C PRO A 9 2.68 -5.18 9.97
N PHE A 10 2.10 -4.16 9.34
CA PHE A 10 2.54 -2.77 9.50
C PHE A 10 1.58 -1.99 10.38
N ILE A 11 2.14 -1.21 11.29
CA ILE A 11 1.40 -0.27 12.13
C ILE A 11 1.25 1.03 11.35
N ALA A 12 0.02 1.53 11.25
CA ALA A 12 -0.25 2.81 10.63
C ALA A 12 -0.14 3.95 11.65
N GLU A 13 0.56 5.01 11.29
CA GLU A 13 0.66 6.26 12.06
C GLU A 13 -0.51 7.17 11.67
N LYS A 14 -1.19 7.76 12.66
CA LYS A 14 -2.31 8.67 12.39
C LYS A 14 -1.78 10.07 12.08
N ILE A 15 -2.08 10.59 10.90
CA ILE A 15 -1.66 11.94 10.47
C ILE A 15 -2.69 12.98 10.92
N ASP A 16 -3.98 12.67 10.71
CA ASP A 16 -5.09 13.50 11.15
C ASP A 16 -6.33 12.65 11.44
N LYS A 17 -7.52 13.28 11.55
CA LYS A 17 -8.76 12.57 11.87
C LYS A 17 -9.06 11.40 10.93
N ASN A 18 -8.77 11.53 9.64
CA ASN A 18 -9.18 10.60 8.58
C ASN A 18 -8.01 9.95 7.83
N HIS A 19 -6.79 10.47 7.98
CA HIS A 19 -5.63 9.98 7.24
C HIS A 19 -4.64 9.23 8.14
N TYR A 20 -4.13 8.12 7.62
CA TYR A 20 -3.09 7.31 8.23
C TYR A 20 -1.95 7.10 7.25
N HIS A 21 -0.73 7.07 7.76
CA HIS A 21 0.50 6.80 7.03
C HIS A 21 1.02 5.40 7.37
N ILE A 22 1.41 4.62 6.36
CA ILE A 22 2.10 3.35 6.55
C ILE A 22 3.47 3.43 5.88
N LYS A 23 4.52 3.11 6.63
CA LYS A 23 5.86 2.88 6.08
C LYS A 23 6.09 1.38 5.94
N THR A 24 6.37 0.95 4.72
CA THR A 24 6.65 -0.45 4.38
C THR A 24 7.91 -0.55 3.54
N GLU A 25 8.65 -1.65 3.65
CA GLU A 25 9.83 -1.94 2.84
C GLU A 25 9.59 -3.23 2.04
N ILE A 26 9.12 -3.09 0.79
CA ILE A 26 8.88 -4.21 -0.11
C ILE A 26 10.03 -4.30 -1.11
N LYS A 27 10.86 -5.33 -0.98
CA LYS A 27 12.11 -5.46 -1.75
C LYS A 27 11.94 -6.07 -3.14
N ARG A 28 10.79 -6.70 -3.43
CA ARG A 28 10.57 -7.44 -4.67
C ARG A 28 9.36 -6.90 -5.41
N PRO A 29 9.45 -6.72 -6.74
CA PRO A 29 8.28 -6.38 -7.53
C PRO A 29 7.25 -7.51 -7.47
N GLY A 30 5.97 -7.14 -7.54
CA GLY A 30 4.85 -8.07 -7.42
C GLY A 30 3.57 -7.37 -7.00
N LYS A 31 2.47 -8.13 -7.02
CA LYS A 31 1.17 -7.69 -6.49
C LYS A 31 1.00 -8.24 -5.09
N TYR A 32 0.69 -7.37 -4.14
CA TYR A 32 0.50 -7.73 -2.75
C TYR A 32 -0.91 -7.36 -2.31
N LEU A 33 -1.55 -8.26 -1.57
CA LEU A 33 -2.83 -7.99 -0.93
C LEU A 33 -2.59 -7.49 0.48
N ALA A 34 -3.34 -6.49 0.88
CA ALA A 34 -3.21 -5.83 2.17
C ALA A 34 -4.59 -5.61 2.78
N ASP A 35 -4.92 -6.38 3.81
CA ASP A 35 -6.12 -6.20 4.61
C ASP A 35 -5.87 -5.14 5.69
N VAL A 36 -6.79 -4.18 5.81
CA VAL A 36 -6.70 -3.05 6.74
C VAL A 36 -7.65 -3.28 7.90
N PHE A 37 -7.11 -3.32 9.12
CA PHE A 37 -7.86 -3.54 10.35
C PHE A 37 -7.86 -2.31 11.24
N ASP A 38 -8.99 -2.01 11.87
CA ASP A 38 -9.05 -1.15 13.05
C ASP A 38 -9.42 -2.00 14.28
N SER A 39 -8.47 -2.09 15.22
CA SER A 39 -8.46 -3.13 16.25
C SER A 39 -8.61 -4.52 15.61
N ASP A 40 -9.72 -5.23 15.85
CA ASP A 40 -10.01 -6.55 15.28
C ASP A 40 -10.97 -6.51 14.08
N ASN A 41 -11.45 -5.33 13.71
CA ASN A 41 -12.42 -5.18 12.63
C ASN A 41 -11.71 -4.94 11.29
N LEU A 42 -11.99 -5.77 10.29
CA LEU A 42 -11.57 -5.53 8.92
C LEU A 42 -12.36 -4.35 8.33
N ILE A 43 -11.67 -3.26 8.03
CA ILE A 43 -12.27 -2.02 7.51
C ILE A 43 -11.97 -1.77 6.02
N GLY A 44 -11.07 -2.54 5.42
CA GLY A 44 -10.77 -2.41 4.00
C GLY A 44 -9.76 -3.44 3.48
N LYS A 45 -9.63 -3.49 2.16
CA LYS A 45 -8.64 -4.31 1.46
C LYS A 45 -7.99 -3.45 0.38
N ASN A 46 -6.68 -3.59 0.22
CA ASN A 46 -5.88 -2.87 -0.75
C ASN A 46 -5.04 -3.83 -1.58
N ASN A 47 -4.87 -3.47 -2.86
CA ASN A 47 -3.91 -4.10 -3.76
C ASN A 47 -2.71 -3.16 -3.89
N ILE A 48 -1.52 -3.65 -3.55
CA ILE A 48 -0.28 -2.90 -3.67
C ILE A 48 0.50 -3.51 -4.83
N ASP A 49 0.55 -2.78 -5.94
CA ASP A 49 1.34 -3.15 -7.11
C ASP A 49 2.74 -2.52 -6.97
N VAL A 50 3.73 -3.36 -6.67
CA VAL A 50 5.14 -2.94 -6.57
C VAL A 50 5.82 -3.24 -7.89
N LEU A 51 6.27 -2.20 -8.56
CA LEU A 51 6.97 -2.29 -9.84
C LEU A 51 8.49 -2.22 -9.63
N SER A 52 9.26 -2.90 -10.47
CA SER A 52 10.71 -2.66 -10.53
C SER A 52 11.00 -1.30 -11.15
N GLU A 53 12.20 -0.76 -10.92
CA GLU A 53 12.65 0.47 -11.59
C GLU A 53 12.58 0.38 -13.12
N THR A 54 12.84 -0.81 -13.68
CA THR A 54 12.74 -1.07 -15.11
C THR A 54 11.30 -1.14 -15.62
N GLN A 55 10.35 -1.58 -14.80
CA GLN A 55 8.91 -1.59 -15.12
C GLN A 55 8.28 -0.20 -15.00
N LYS A 56 8.79 0.65 -14.11
CA LYS A 56 8.29 2.03 -13.95
C LYS A 56 8.44 2.87 -15.23
N LYS A 57 9.47 2.61 -16.04
CA LYS A 57 9.71 3.30 -17.32
C LYS A 57 8.68 2.98 -18.41
N SER A 58 7.94 1.88 -18.33
CA SER A 58 6.93 1.53 -19.35
C SER A 58 5.53 2.08 -19.06
N SER A 59 5.31 2.64 -17.87
CA SER A 59 3.99 3.11 -17.40
C SER A 59 3.93 4.63 -17.20
N ASN A 60 4.90 5.37 -17.73
CA ASN A 60 5.01 6.81 -17.54
C ASN A 60 4.02 7.64 -18.39
N ASP A 61 3.12 6.98 -19.14
CA ASP A 61 2.06 7.64 -19.92
C ASP A 61 0.72 7.73 -19.16
N ASP A 62 0.50 6.96 -18.08
CA ASP A 62 -0.81 6.87 -17.41
C ASP A 62 -0.96 7.76 -16.16
N PHE A 63 0.12 8.39 -15.69
CA PHE A 63 0.05 9.30 -14.53
C PHE A 63 -0.27 10.76 -14.92
N ASP A 64 -0.15 11.10 -16.20
CA ASP A 64 -0.41 12.45 -16.73
C ASP A 64 -1.89 12.66 -17.11
N SER A 65 -2.72 11.61 -17.10
CA SER A 65 -4.14 11.68 -17.46
C SER A 65 -5.10 11.87 -16.28
N MET A 66 -4.59 12.20 -15.09
CA MET A 66 -5.38 12.26 -13.84
C MET A 66 -5.36 13.61 -13.13
N PHE A 67 -5.00 14.70 -13.84
CA PHE A 67 -5.21 16.08 -13.39
C PHE A 67 -5.79 16.97 -14.48
#